data_AF-R9JGL1-F1
#
_entry.id   AF-R9JGL1-F1
#
_cell.length_a   1.000
_cell.length_b   1.000
_cell.length_c   1.000
_cell.angle_alpha   90.00
_cell.angle_beta   90.00
_cell.angle_gamma   90.00
#
_symmetry.space_group_name_H-M   'P 1'
#
loop_
_entity.id
_entity.type
_entity.pdbx_description
1 polymer ?
#
loop_
_entity_poly.entity_id
_entity_poly.type
_entity_poly.pdbx_seq_one_letter_code
_entity_poly.pdbx_strand_id
1 'polypeptide(L)'
;MKKMQLLKLYDGYLQKNPKKAYISNTEFEGSIYKLVDSAYLRNNQLLKGEKLPQYLTLEQLDELDGKYNNKLKWDMLESDVTEEQLVMFEQENDLTLPKQFREFTLGYSFLQGRFYPECVASDFCCEGIYDKKTGDFMPFTDEEWEQDGLVGNTLVDFFGISNPNGLQHFKYWKKFGFIHIGVVDNEEWLFLDCKTGEVQSWQHDEIMLQACSKEEFKKESREGNFWFKDFDTFLRWLLGKTIYDFDKAEEEKFQLIQKRKEIINEPQNSIIYL
;
A
#
# COMPACT_ATOMS: atom_id res chain seq x y z
N MET A 1 9.47 8.78 3.56
CA MET A 1 8.80 10.07 3.87
C MET A 1 8.86 10.22 5.37
N LYS A 2 9.08 11.42 5.94
CA LYS A 2 9.09 11.54 7.42
C LYS A 2 7.67 11.50 7.98
N LYS A 3 7.52 11.07 9.24
CA LYS A 3 6.24 11.00 9.98
C LYS A 3 5.27 12.17 9.71
N MET A 4 5.70 13.42 9.90
CA MET A 4 4.84 14.59 9.68
C MET A 4 4.36 14.79 8.23
N GLN A 5 5.15 14.35 7.25
CA GLN A 5 4.74 14.40 5.84
C GLN A 5 3.72 13.31 5.54
N LEU A 6 3.88 12.13 6.16
CA LEU A 6 2.93 11.02 6.06
C LEU A 6 1.55 11.41 6.64
N LEU A 7 1.53 12.04 7.82
CA LEU A 7 0.30 12.60 8.41
C LEU A 7 -0.42 13.55 7.44
N LYS A 8 0.31 14.52 6.88
CA LYS A 8 -0.26 15.48 5.91
C LYS A 8 -0.80 14.79 4.66
N LEU A 9 -0.18 13.69 4.23
CA LEU A 9 -0.63 12.92 3.09
C LEU A 9 -1.97 12.22 3.38
N TYR A 10 -2.11 11.59 4.55
CA TYR A 10 -3.36 10.99 5.01
C TYR A 10 -4.48 12.03 5.22
N ASP A 11 -4.16 13.15 5.87
CA ASP A 11 -5.13 14.23 6.07
C ASP A 11 -5.65 14.75 4.72
N GLY A 12 -4.76 14.92 3.74
CA GLY A 12 -5.12 15.30 2.38
C GLY A 12 -6.03 14.26 1.70
N TYR A 13 -5.75 12.97 1.90
CA TYR A 13 -6.59 11.90 1.39
C TYR A 13 -7.99 11.92 2.01
N LEU A 14 -8.10 12.04 3.34
CA LEU A 14 -9.39 12.09 4.04
C LEU A 14 -10.18 13.36 3.73
N GLN A 15 -9.52 14.49 3.48
CA GLN A 15 -10.19 15.72 3.02
C GLN A 15 -10.85 15.54 1.64
N LYS A 16 -10.17 14.84 0.72
CA LYS A 16 -10.74 14.49 -0.60
C LYS A 16 -11.79 13.38 -0.51
N ASN A 17 -11.68 12.50 0.48
CA ASN A 17 -12.54 11.33 0.66
C ASN A 17 -13.19 11.32 2.06
N PRO A 18 -14.01 12.32 2.43
CA PRO A 18 -14.48 12.51 3.81
C PRO A 18 -15.37 11.37 4.31
N LYS A 19 -15.97 10.59 3.40
CA LYS A 19 -16.76 9.40 3.73
C LYS A 19 -15.90 8.27 4.31
N LYS A 20 -14.62 8.18 3.90
CA LYS A 20 -13.69 7.13 4.39
C LYS A 20 -13.23 7.35 5.83
N ALA A 21 -13.58 8.49 6.45
CA ALA A 21 -13.39 8.70 7.89
C ALA A 21 -14.45 8.01 8.76
N TYR A 22 -15.55 7.53 8.18
CA TYR A 22 -16.62 6.84 8.93
C TYR A 22 -16.36 5.33 8.93
N ILE A 23 -16.57 4.70 10.09
CA ILE A 23 -16.38 3.26 10.30
C ILE A 23 -17.16 2.43 9.29
N SER A 24 -18.44 2.75 9.06
CA SER A 24 -19.28 2.07 8.09
C SER A 24 -18.76 2.05 6.63
N ASN A 25 -17.78 2.90 6.30
CA ASN A 25 -17.18 2.97 4.95
C ASN A 25 -15.74 2.46 4.93
N THR A 26 -15.26 1.95 6.07
CA THR A 26 -14.00 1.22 6.15
C THR A 26 -14.27 -0.21 5.70
N GLU A 27 -13.67 -0.60 4.58
CA GLU A 27 -13.77 -1.96 4.08
C GLU A 27 -12.69 -2.80 4.75
N PHE A 28 -13.12 -3.65 5.69
CA PHE A 28 -12.25 -4.57 6.41
C PHE A 28 -12.13 -5.87 5.62
N GLU A 29 -11.29 -5.88 4.60
CA GLU A 29 -11.15 -7.07 3.77
C GLU A 29 -10.25 -8.15 4.40
N GLY A 30 -10.53 -9.42 4.10
CA GLY A 30 -9.55 -10.51 4.20
C GLY A 30 -8.76 -10.64 5.52
N SER A 31 -9.41 -10.85 6.66
CA SER A 31 -8.81 -11.32 7.93
C SER A 31 -7.67 -10.49 8.57
N ILE A 32 -7.22 -9.40 7.96
CA ILE A 32 -6.12 -8.56 8.50
C ILE A 32 -6.52 -7.94 9.84
N TYR A 33 -7.76 -7.47 9.96
CA TYR A 33 -8.27 -6.89 11.21
C TYR A 33 -9.21 -7.87 11.92
N LYS A 34 -8.65 -8.80 12.70
CA LYS A 34 -9.46 -9.64 13.60
C LYS A 34 -10.02 -8.83 14.77
N LEU A 35 -9.26 -7.84 15.20
CA LEU A 35 -9.54 -6.96 16.33
C LEU A 35 -9.12 -5.54 15.96
N VAL A 36 -9.95 -4.57 16.33
CA VAL A 36 -9.70 -3.14 16.16
C VAL A 36 -9.52 -2.52 17.54
N ASP A 37 -8.43 -1.76 17.73
CA ASP A 37 -8.20 -1.01 18.95
C ASP A 37 -9.29 0.07 19.14
N SER A 38 -9.99 0.04 20.27
CA SER A 38 -11.01 1.05 20.61
C SER A 38 -10.44 2.48 20.67
N ALA A 39 -9.11 2.64 20.78
CA ALA A 39 -8.43 3.93 20.69
C ALA A 39 -8.74 4.67 19.38
N TYR A 40 -9.00 3.96 18.28
CA TYR A 40 -9.45 4.55 17.01
C TYR A 40 -10.75 5.36 17.16
N LEU A 41 -11.57 5.06 18.17
CA LEU A 41 -12.86 5.70 18.38
C LEU A 41 -12.85 6.73 19.53
N ARG A 42 -11.71 6.93 20.21
CA ARG A 42 -11.65 7.61 21.50
C ARG A 42 -12.16 9.05 21.49
N ASN A 43 -12.00 9.77 20.38
CA ASN A 43 -12.42 11.17 20.30
C ASN A 43 -13.86 11.35 19.76
N ASN A 44 -14.59 10.26 19.51
CA ASN A 44 -15.99 10.35 19.11
C ASN A 44 -16.84 10.97 20.21
N GLN A 45 -17.44 12.12 19.93
CA GLN A 45 -18.36 12.79 20.85
C GLN A 45 -19.62 11.96 21.14
N LEU A 46 -20.00 11.07 20.22
CA LEU A 46 -21.15 10.17 20.33
C LEU A 46 -20.94 9.08 21.39
N LEU A 47 -19.69 8.71 21.69
CA LEU A 47 -19.34 7.64 22.63
C LEU A 47 -19.06 8.16 24.05
N LYS A 48 -19.46 9.40 24.37
CA LYS A 48 -19.23 9.99 25.70
C LYS A 48 -19.91 9.14 26.79
N GLY A 49 -19.10 8.55 27.66
CA GLY A 49 -19.56 7.74 28.79
C GLY A 49 -19.75 6.25 28.46
N GLU A 50 -19.56 5.85 27.19
CA GLU A 50 -19.51 4.43 26.83
C GLU A 50 -18.20 3.80 27.34
N LYS A 51 -18.31 2.62 27.92
CA LYS A 51 -17.15 1.81 28.32
C LYS A 51 -16.89 0.78 27.24
N LEU A 52 -15.91 1.04 26.40
CA LEU A 52 -15.48 0.12 25.36
C LEU A 52 -14.43 -0.87 25.92
N PRO A 53 -14.45 -2.14 25.50
CA PRO A 53 -13.30 -3.01 25.68
C PRO A 53 -12.09 -2.43 24.94
N GLN A 54 -10.88 -2.83 25.33
CA GLN A 54 -9.66 -2.36 24.65
C GLN A 54 -9.69 -2.67 23.15
N TYR A 55 -10.17 -3.85 22.79
CA TYR A 55 -10.29 -4.32 21.41
C TYR A 55 -11.73 -4.72 21.09
N LEU A 56 -12.18 -4.38 19.89
CA LEU A 56 -13.49 -4.73 19.33
C LEU A 56 -13.30 -5.71 18.16
N THR A 57 -14.12 -6.75 18.07
CA THR A 57 -14.25 -7.51 16.81
C THR A 57 -14.93 -6.65 15.75
N LEU A 58 -14.83 -7.05 14.47
CA LEU A 58 -15.54 -6.35 13.39
C LEU A 58 -17.05 -6.34 13.60
N GLU A 59 -17.62 -7.43 14.10
CA GLU A 59 -19.04 -7.53 14.45
C GLU A 59 -19.42 -6.55 15.57
N GLN A 60 -18.64 -6.48 16.64
CA GLN A 60 -18.88 -5.52 17.74
C GLN A 60 -18.75 -4.07 17.27
N LEU A 61 -17.82 -3.81 16.34
CA LEU A 61 -17.61 -2.49 15.77
C LEU A 61 -18.80 -2.08 14.88
N ASP A 62 -19.32 -3.00 14.07
CA ASP A 62 -20.51 -2.80 13.22
C ASP A 62 -21.78 -2.57 14.06
N GLU A 63 -22.02 -3.41 15.08
CA GLU A 63 -23.13 -3.23 16.01
C GLU A 63 -23.05 -1.88 16.73
N LEU A 64 -21.84 -1.48 17.16
CA LEU A 64 -21.60 -0.21 17.82
C LEU A 64 -21.87 0.96 16.86
N ASP A 65 -21.38 0.93 15.61
CA ASP A 65 -21.64 2.00 14.65
C ASP A 65 -23.12 2.07 14.26
N GLY A 66 -23.77 0.91 14.10
CA GLY A 66 -25.21 0.79 13.87
C GLY A 66 -26.05 1.44 14.97
N LYS A 67 -25.69 1.25 16.24
CA LYS A 67 -26.32 1.94 17.40
C LYS A 67 -26.28 3.47 17.26
N TYR A 68 -25.26 4.00 16.60
CA TYR A 68 -25.06 5.43 16.38
C TYR A 68 -25.41 5.89 14.95
N ASN A 69 -26.21 5.10 14.22
CA ASN A 69 -26.68 5.37 12.86
C ASN A 69 -25.54 5.54 11.83
N ASN A 70 -24.48 4.75 11.94
CA ASN A 70 -23.34 4.75 11.01
C ASN A 70 -22.62 6.12 10.95
N LYS A 71 -22.44 6.73 12.13
CA LYS A 71 -21.85 8.08 12.28
C LYS A 71 -20.57 8.07 13.09
N LEU A 72 -20.09 6.93 13.53
CA LEU A 72 -18.81 6.85 14.22
C LEU A 72 -17.69 7.09 13.22
N LYS A 73 -16.74 7.92 13.63
CA LYS A 73 -15.53 8.21 12.86
C LYS A 73 -14.34 7.54 13.51
N TRP A 74 -13.36 7.14 12.73
CA TRP A 74 -12.09 6.70 13.27
C TRP A 74 -11.04 7.80 13.18
N ASP A 75 -10.12 7.79 14.14
CA ASP A 75 -8.94 8.65 14.15
C ASP A 75 -7.71 7.85 13.77
N MET A 76 -6.79 8.47 13.03
CA MET A 76 -5.49 7.84 12.79
C MET A 76 -4.69 7.77 14.10
N LEU A 77 -4.05 6.62 14.34
CA LEU A 77 -3.23 6.39 15.52
C LEU A 77 -1.74 6.45 15.16
N GLU A 78 -0.91 6.77 16.13
CA GLU A 78 0.52 6.47 15.98
C GLU A 78 0.71 4.96 15.95
N SER A 79 1.67 4.51 15.15
CA SER A 79 2.05 3.10 15.12
C SER A 79 2.55 2.65 16.50
N ASP A 80 2.15 1.45 16.92
CA ASP A 80 2.70 0.80 18.11
C ASP A 80 4.01 0.06 17.83
N VAL A 81 4.45 0.02 16.57
CA VAL A 81 5.72 -0.58 16.15
C VAL A 81 6.89 0.24 16.69
N THR A 82 7.81 -0.44 17.36
CA THR A 82 9.04 0.16 17.90
C THR A 82 10.24 -0.12 17.01
N GLU A 83 11.29 0.70 17.16
CA GLU A 83 12.57 0.46 16.49
C GLU A 83 13.19 -0.90 16.87
N GLU A 84 13.02 -1.33 18.12
CA GLU A 84 13.48 -2.64 18.59
C GLU A 84 12.77 -3.78 17.86
N GLN A 85 11.45 -3.69 17.68
CA GLN A 85 10.68 -4.68 16.92
C GLN A 85 11.10 -4.73 15.45
N LEU A 86 11.42 -3.60 14.83
CA LEU A 86 11.93 -3.58 13.46
C LEU A 86 13.31 -4.22 13.36
N VAL A 87 14.21 -3.93 14.31
CA VAL A 87 15.54 -4.57 14.35
C VAL A 87 15.40 -6.09 14.53
N MET A 88 14.51 -6.54 15.42
CA MET A 88 14.23 -7.98 15.58
C MET A 88 13.69 -8.59 14.28
N PHE A 89 12.73 -7.93 13.63
CA PHE A 89 12.19 -8.38 12.35
C PHE A 89 13.28 -8.49 11.27
N GLU A 90 14.16 -7.50 11.15
CA GLU A 90 15.29 -7.51 10.22
C GLU A 90 16.26 -8.66 10.50
N GLN A 91 16.58 -8.90 11.77
CA GLN A 91 17.48 -9.98 12.21
C GLN A 91 16.89 -11.38 11.97
N GLU A 92 15.64 -11.60 12.36
CA GLU A 92 14.95 -12.89 12.19
C GLU A 92 14.83 -13.27 10.70
N ASN A 93 14.64 -12.25 9.86
CA ASN A 93 14.41 -12.45 8.44
C ASN A 93 15.68 -12.31 7.58
N ASP A 94 16.81 -11.93 8.17
CA ASP A 94 18.09 -11.67 7.48
C ASP A 94 17.90 -10.69 6.30
N LEU A 95 17.35 -9.50 6.61
CA LEU A 95 17.07 -8.46 5.64
C LEU A 95 17.40 -7.07 6.19
N THR A 96 17.40 -6.07 5.33
CA THR A 96 17.37 -4.66 5.72
C THR A 96 16.14 -4.02 5.08
N LEU A 97 15.31 -3.34 5.88
CA LEU A 97 14.14 -2.66 5.38
C LEU A 97 14.55 -1.38 4.64
N PRO A 98 13.92 -1.07 3.50
CA PRO A 98 14.09 0.22 2.85
C PRO A 98 13.76 1.36 3.81
N LYS A 99 14.62 2.38 3.87
CA LYS A 99 14.46 3.51 4.81
C LYS A 99 13.06 4.13 4.79
N GLN A 100 12.48 4.29 3.61
CA GLN A 100 11.15 4.88 3.46
C GLN A 100 10.06 3.99 4.06
N PHE A 101 10.16 2.68 3.89
CA PHE A 101 9.25 1.72 4.50
C PHE A 101 9.39 1.70 6.02
N ARG A 102 10.64 1.74 6.54
CA ARG A 102 10.91 1.86 7.98
C ARG A 102 10.25 3.10 8.60
N GLU A 103 10.37 4.24 7.94
CA GLU A 103 9.74 5.48 8.42
C GLU A 103 8.21 5.40 8.38
N PHE A 104 7.66 4.68 7.41
CA PHE A 104 6.22 4.41 7.33
C PHE A 104 5.76 3.51 8.48
N THR A 105 6.48 2.41 8.76
CA THR A 105 6.09 1.46 9.82
C THR A 105 6.12 2.08 11.21
N LEU A 106 7.02 3.04 11.45
CA LEU A 106 7.13 3.83 12.69
C LEU A 106 6.21 5.07 12.72
N GLY A 107 5.51 5.33 11.63
CA GLY A 107 4.73 6.54 11.45
C GLY A 107 3.35 6.42 12.11
N TYR A 108 2.37 6.06 11.29
CA TYR A 108 0.97 6.03 11.66
C TYR A 108 0.29 4.75 11.21
N SER A 109 -0.74 4.41 11.97
CA SER A 109 -1.62 3.26 11.85
C SER A 109 -3.01 3.77 11.51
N PHE A 110 -3.62 3.24 10.46
CA PHE A 110 -4.91 3.70 9.95
C PHE A 110 -5.80 2.51 9.57
N LEU A 111 -7.13 2.67 9.66
CA LEU A 111 -8.06 1.55 9.45
C LEU A 111 -8.39 1.25 7.99
N GLN A 112 -8.14 2.18 7.07
CA GLN A 112 -8.49 2.01 5.66
C GLN A 112 -7.57 0.97 4.99
N GLY A 113 -8.10 -0.18 4.59
CA GLY A 113 -7.35 -1.17 3.78
C GLY A 113 -7.46 -0.93 2.27
N ARG A 114 -8.67 -0.54 1.81
CA ARG A 114 -8.96 -0.40 0.38
C ARG A 114 -8.82 1.02 -0.15
N PHE A 115 -8.22 1.19 -1.32
CA PHE A 115 -8.04 2.45 -2.01
C PHE A 115 -8.50 2.36 -3.46
N TYR A 116 -8.87 3.51 -4.01
CA TYR A 116 -9.22 3.66 -5.44
C TYR A 116 -8.34 4.75 -6.08
N PRO A 117 -7.02 4.54 -6.15
CA PRO A 117 -6.12 5.53 -6.70
C PRO A 117 -6.31 5.67 -8.22
N GLU A 118 -6.05 6.87 -8.71
CA GLU A 118 -6.30 7.26 -10.11
C GLU A 118 -5.13 6.89 -11.01
N CYS A 119 -5.45 6.48 -12.23
CA CYS A 119 -4.49 6.14 -13.29
C CYS A 119 -4.94 6.77 -14.61
N VAL A 120 -4.00 7.13 -15.46
CA VAL A 120 -4.28 7.37 -16.89
C VAL A 120 -4.85 6.08 -17.47
N ALA A 121 -5.95 6.19 -18.22
CA ALA A 121 -6.62 5.05 -18.82
C ALA A 121 -5.65 4.27 -19.72
N SER A 122 -5.78 2.95 -19.70
CA SER A 122 -4.92 2.03 -20.45
C SER A 122 -5.69 0.74 -20.75
N ASP A 123 -5.68 0.33 -22.02
CA ASP A 123 -6.32 -0.89 -22.54
C ASP A 123 -5.85 -2.19 -21.85
N PHE A 124 -4.82 -2.11 -21.00
CA PHE A 124 -4.23 -3.27 -20.35
C PHE A 124 -4.47 -3.31 -18.83
N CYS A 125 -4.84 -2.20 -18.21
CA CYS A 125 -4.72 -2.04 -16.75
C CYS A 125 -5.73 -1.08 -16.11
N CYS A 126 -6.32 -0.18 -16.87
CA CYS A 126 -7.24 0.84 -16.34
C CYS A 126 -8.28 1.16 -17.39
N GLU A 127 -9.22 0.23 -17.54
CA GLU A 127 -10.27 0.26 -18.57
C GLU A 127 -11.56 0.91 -18.08
N GLY A 128 -11.56 1.53 -16.90
CA GLY A 128 -12.77 2.08 -16.31
C GLY A 128 -12.60 2.69 -14.93
N ILE A 129 -13.73 2.78 -14.24
CA ILE A 129 -13.86 3.43 -12.92
C ILE A 129 -14.61 2.47 -12.00
N TYR A 130 -14.05 2.23 -10.82
CA TYR A 130 -14.78 1.66 -9.70
C TYR A 130 -15.67 2.72 -9.04
N ASP A 131 -16.95 2.39 -8.86
CA ASP A 131 -17.86 3.18 -8.03
C ASP A 131 -17.41 3.09 -6.57
N LYS A 132 -17.05 4.23 -5.98
CA LYS A 132 -16.50 4.30 -4.61
C LYS A 132 -17.51 3.95 -3.50
N LYS A 133 -18.78 3.77 -3.83
CA LYS A 133 -19.88 3.44 -2.92
C LYS A 133 -20.28 1.98 -3.03
N THR A 134 -20.40 1.44 -4.24
CA THR A 134 -20.80 0.04 -4.45
C THR A 134 -19.62 -0.91 -4.63
N GLY A 135 -18.46 -0.39 -5.03
CA GLY A 135 -17.31 -1.18 -5.43
C GLY A 135 -17.45 -1.78 -6.83
N ASP A 136 -18.53 -1.47 -7.56
CA ASP A 136 -18.77 -2.01 -8.89
C ASP A 136 -17.84 -1.36 -9.92
N PHE A 137 -17.29 -2.18 -10.80
CA PHE A 137 -16.49 -1.72 -11.92
C PHE A 137 -17.37 -1.29 -13.09
N MET A 138 -17.13 -0.09 -13.63
CA MET A 138 -17.78 0.43 -14.83
C MET A 138 -16.71 0.64 -15.92
N PRO A 139 -16.71 -0.18 -16.98
CA PRO A 139 -15.77 0.02 -18.09
C PRO A 139 -16.11 1.31 -18.83
N PHE A 140 -15.08 1.93 -19.41
CA PHE A 140 -15.24 3.07 -20.30
C PHE A 140 -15.98 2.66 -21.58
N THR A 141 -16.78 3.59 -22.08
CA THR A 141 -17.42 3.51 -23.38
C THR A 141 -16.43 3.84 -24.50
N ASP A 142 -16.72 3.38 -25.72
CA ASP A 142 -15.92 3.72 -26.91
C ASP A 142 -15.77 5.24 -27.09
N GLU A 143 -16.81 6.02 -26.77
CA GLU A 143 -16.78 7.50 -26.84
C GLU A 143 -15.85 8.14 -25.78
N GLU A 144 -15.68 7.49 -24.62
CA GLU A 144 -14.76 7.97 -23.59
C GLU A 144 -13.30 7.69 -23.96
N TRP A 145 -13.02 6.55 -24.60
CA TRP A 145 -11.69 6.19 -25.10
C TRP A 145 -11.14 7.16 -26.15
N GLU A 146 -12.01 7.86 -26.88
CA GLU A 146 -11.60 8.91 -27.82
C GLU A 146 -11.09 10.20 -27.15
N GLN A 147 -11.19 10.32 -25.81
CA GLN A 147 -10.78 11.50 -25.06
C GLN A 147 -9.30 11.44 -24.64
N ASP A 148 -8.53 12.46 -25.02
CA ASP A 148 -7.14 12.62 -24.58
C ASP A 148 -7.04 12.74 -23.06
N GLY A 149 -6.21 11.90 -22.45
CA GLY A 149 -5.92 11.96 -21.01
C GLY A 149 -7.06 11.48 -20.13
N LEU A 150 -7.89 10.55 -20.63
CA LEU A 150 -8.90 9.84 -19.85
C LEU A 150 -8.27 9.26 -18.57
N VAL A 151 -8.96 9.42 -17.44
CA VAL A 151 -8.49 8.96 -16.12
C VAL A 151 -9.51 8.01 -15.54
N GLY A 152 -9.05 6.81 -15.21
CA GLY A 152 -9.79 5.81 -14.46
C GLY A 152 -9.29 5.67 -13.04
N ASN A 153 -9.70 4.59 -12.39
CA ASN A 153 -9.10 4.16 -11.14
C ASN A 153 -8.99 2.64 -11.08
N THR A 154 -8.13 2.17 -10.20
CA THR A 154 -7.94 0.76 -9.90
C THR A 154 -8.29 0.51 -8.44
N LEU A 155 -8.64 -0.72 -8.09
CA LEU A 155 -8.87 -1.14 -6.72
C LEU A 155 -7.54 -1.61 -6.12
N VAL A 156 -7.14 -1.04 -4.98
CA VAL A 156 -5.93 -1.47 -4.27
C VAL A 156 -6.27 -1.85 -2.83
N ASP A 157 -6.05 -3.10 -2.49
CA ASP A 157 -6.10 -3.59 -1.12
C ASP A 157 -4.70 -3.56 -0.51
N PHE A 158 -4.45 -2.56 0.32
CA PHE A 158 -3.15 -2.29 0.91
C PHE A 158 -3.07 -2.83 2.34
N PHE A 159 -2.08 -3.70 2.59
CA PHE A 159 -1.79 -4.24 3.91
C PHE A 159 -0.94 -3.24 4.68
N GLY A 160 -1.57 -2.16 5.16
CA GLY A 160 -0.91 -1.12 5.93
C GLY A 160 -0.51 -1.55 7.35
N ILE A 161 -0.20 -0.56 8.19
CA ILE A 161 0.06 -0.76 9.62
C ILE A 161 -1.26 -0.67 10.39
N SER A 162 -1.51 -1.64 11.26
CA SER A 162 -2.60 -1.60 12.24
C SER A 162 -2.16 -1.90 13.65
N ASN A 163 -2.83 -1.26 14.60
CA ASN A 163 -2.64 -1.53 16.01
C ASN A 163 -3.72 -2.52 16.49
N PRO A 164 -3.37 -3.46 17.39
CA PRO A 164 -2.01 -3.74 17.87
C PRO A 164 -1.24 -4.69 16.93
N ASN A 165 0.10 -4.65 16.96
CA ASN A 165 1.02 -5.57 16.29
C ASN A 165 1.21 -5.39 14.76
N GLY A 166 1.31 -4.16 14.28
CA GLY A 166 1.23 -3.85 12.85
C GLY A 166 2.20 -4.57 11.90
N LEU A 167 3.32 -5.12 12.38
CA LEU A 167 4.24 -5.91 11.54
C LEU A 167 3.70 -7.29 11.14
N GLN A 168 2.72 -7.84 11.86
CA GLN A 168 2.23 -9.20 11.63
C GLN A 168 1.50 -9.39 10.29
N HIS A 169 1.06 -8.31 9.66
CA HIS A 169 0.36 -8.33 8.38
C HIS A 169 1.31 -8.49 7.19
N PHE A 170 2.58 -8.12 7.35
CA PHE A 170 3.56 -8.20 6.29
C PHE A 170 4.11 -9.61 6.16
N LYS A 171 3.80 -10.24 5.03
CA LYS A 171 4.41 -11.52 4.65
C LYS A 171 5.74 -11.25 3.96
N TYR A 172 6.85 -11.54 4.65
CA TYR A 172 8.18 -11.50 4.05
C TYR A 172 8.51 -12.81 3.33
N TRP A 173 8.93 -12.68 2.08
CA TRP A 173 9.28 -13.77 1.20
C TRP A 173 10.80 -13.84 1.10
N LYS A 174 11.40 -14.49 2.09
CA LYS A 174 12.85 -14.55 2.27
C LYS A 174 13.64 -14.95 1.04
N LYS A 175 13.11 -15.91 0.26
CA LYS A 175 13.76 -16.39 -0.97
C LYS A 175 13.96 -15.30 -2.03
N PHE A 176 13.09 -14.27 -2.05
CA PHE A 176 13.09 -13.24 -3.07
C PHE A 176 13.50 -11.86 -2.54
N GLY A 177 13.59 -11.72 -1.21
CA GLY A 177 13.85 -10.43 -0.56
C GLY A 177 12.70 -9.45 -0.77
N PHE A 178 11.47 -9.96 -0.80
CA PHE A 178 10.25 -9.19 -1.06
C PHE A 178 9.32 -9.18 0.14
N ILE A 179 8.64 -8.06 0.37
CA ILE A 179 7.50 -7.98 1.31
C ILE A 179 6.24 -7.82 0.48
N HIS A 180 5.26 -8.71 0.69
CA HIS A 180 3.93 -8.55 0.11
C HIS A 180 3.19 -7.45 0.85
N ILE A 181 2.82 -6.38 0.16
CA ILE A 181 2.24 -5.18 0.76
C ILE A 181 0.79 -4.91 0.32
N GLY A 182 0.26 -5.65 -0.64
CA GLY A 182 -1.12 -5.48 -1.07
C GLY A 182 -1.42 -6.16 -2.40
N VAL A 183 -2.63 -5.93 -2.91
CA VAL A 183 -3.12 -6.50 -4.17
C VAL A 183 -3.79 -5.40 -4.98
N VAL A 184 -3.64 -5.44 -6.31
CA VAL A 184 -4.30 -4.56 -7.27
C VAL A 184 -5.32 -5.36 -8.07
N ASP A 185 -6.54 -4.84 -8.18
CA ASP A 185 -7.69 -5.39 -8.92
C ASP A 185 -7.97 -6.87 -8.65
N ASN A 186 -7.58 -7.37 -7.47
CA ASN A 186 -7.63 -8.79 -7.10
C ASN A 186 -6.79 -9.73 -7.99
N GLU A 187 -5.97 -9.20 -8.88
CA GLU A 187 -5.22 -9.96 -9.89
C GLU A 187 -3.72 -9.85 -9.73
N GLU A 188 -3.19 -8.71 -9.29
CA GLU A 188 -1.75 -8.50 -9.18
C GLU A 188 -1.29 -8.30 -7.74
N TRP A 189 -0.25 -9.02 -7.32
CA TRP A 189 0.36 -8.87 -6.01
C TRP A 189 1.40 -7.77 -6.00
N LEU A 190 1.29 -6.84 -5.06
CA LEU A 190 2.24 -5.76 -4.84
C LEU A 190 3.35 -6.18 -3.89
N PHE A 191 4.59 -6.11 -4.38
CA PHE A 191 5.77 -6.43 -3.61
C PHE A 191 6.69 -5.21 -3.44
N LEU A 192 7.19 -5.03 -2.22
CA LEU A 192 8.31 -4.15 -1.91
C LEU A 192 9.61 -4.95 -2.01
N ASP A 193 10.55 -4.50 -2.84
CA ASP A 193 11.91 -5.02 -2.90
C ASP A 193 12.76 -4.44 -1.78
N CYS A 194 13.13 -5.26 -0.79
CA CYS A 194 13.89 -4.80 0.37
C CYS A 194 15.30 -4.32 0.00
N LYS A 195 15.85 -4.75 -1.14
CA LYS A 195 17.19 -4.35 -1.59
C LYS A 195 17.18 -3.00 -2.30
N THR A 196 16.19 -2.76 -3.15
CA THR A 196 16.14 -1.56 -4.00
C THR A 196 15.20 -0.48 -3.46
N GLY A 197 14.23 -0.86 -2.64
CA GLY A 197 13.14 0.00 -2.18
C GLY A 197 12.01 0.18 -3.19
N GLU A 198 12.10 -0.44 -4.38
CA GLU A 198 11.07 -0.39 -5.42
C GLU A 198 9.81 -1.14 -4.99
N VAL A 199 8.67 -0.67 -5.48
CA VAL A 199 7.40 -1.39 -5.39
C VAL A 199 7.01 -1.86 -6.78
N GLN A 200 6.71 -3.14 -6.94
CA GLN A 200 6.33 -3.72 -8.23
C GLN A 200 5.20 -4.72 -8.06
N SER A 201 4.25 -4.70 -9.00
CA SER A 201 3.19 -5.71 -9.08
C SER A 201 3.61 -6.90 -9.93
N TRP A 202 3.03 -8.06 -9.62
CA TRP A 202 3.25 -9.33 -10.32
C TRP A 202 1.92 -10.06 -10.46
N GLN A 203 1.63 -10.63 -11.62
CA GLN A 203 0.35 -11.33 -11.84
C GLN A 203 0.23 -12.54 -10.93
N HIS A 204 -0.93 -12.74 -10.31
CA HIS A 204 -1.22 -13.84 -9.40
C HIS A 204 -1.34 -15.18 -10.15
N ASP A 205 -0.20 -15.84 -10.41
CA ASP A 205 -0.12 -17.22 -10.88
C ASP A 205 0.42 -18.19 -9.81
N GLU A 206 0.04 -19.48 -9.90
CA GLU A 206 0.51 -20.52 -8.97
C GLU A 206 2.00 -20.86 -9.15
N ILE A 207 2.58 -20.50 -10.30
CA ILE A 207 3.98 -20.79 -10.66
C ILE A 207 4.91 -19.97 -9.77
N MET A 208 4.54 -18.73 -9.43
CA MET A 208 5.23 -17.84 -8.48
C MET A 208 5.56 -18.50 -7.14
N LEU A 209 4.70 -19.39 -6.63
CA LEU A 209 4.86 -20.03 -5.33
C LEU A 209 5.91 -21.15 -5.32
N GLN A 210 6.34 -21.61 -6.50
CA GLN A 210 7.30 -22.70 -6.64
C GLN A 210 8.75 -22.22 -6.77
N ALA A 211 8.97 -20.97 -7.19
CA ALA A 211 10.30 -20.41 -7.37
C ALA A 211 11.16 -20.51 -6.09
N CYS A 212 12.43 -20.88 -6.27
CA CYS A 212 13.39 -21.08 -5.20
C CYS A 212 14.40 -19.93 -5.06
N SER A 213 14.47 -19.03 -6.05
CA SER A 213 15.33 -17.85 -6.05
C SER A 213 14.65 -16.62 -6.66
N LYS A 214 15.22 -15.43 -6.42
CA LYS A 214 14.71 -14.18 -6.99
C LYS A 214 14.83 -14.15 -8.51
N GLU A 215 15.91 -14.69 -9.05
CA GLU A 215 16.18 -14.76 -10.48
C GLU A 215 15.18 -15.68 -11.20
N GLU A 216 14.89 -16.84 -10.60
CA GLU A 216 13.87 -17.77 -11.05
C GLU A 216 12.48 -17.12 -10.98
N PHE A 217 12.14 -16.50 -9.85
CA PHE A 217 10.90 -15.74 -9.70
C PHE A 217 10.74 -14.72 -10.83
N LYS A 218 11.75 -13.88 -11.11
CA LYS A 218 11.68 -12.88 -12.18
C LYS A 218 11.57 -13.48 -13.59
N LYS A 219 12.06 -14.71 -13.79
CA LYS A 219 12.04 -15.38 -15.09
C LYS A 219 10.72 -16.09 -15.35
N GLU A 220 10.15 -16.69 -14.31
CA GLU A 220 8.98 -17.56 -14.41
C GLU A 220 7.67 -16.83 -14.15
N SER A 221 7.72 -15.76 -13.36
CA SER A 221 6.55 -14.96 -13.02
C SER A 221 6.33 -13.86 -14.05
N ARG A 222 5.07 -13.55 -14.33
CA ARG A 222 4.73 -12.42 -15.19
C ARG A 222 4.73 -11.11 -14.39
N GLU A 223 5.56 -10.15 -14.81
CA GLU A 223 5.51 -8.79 -14.28
C GLU A 223 4.10 -8.23 -14.46
N GLY A 224 3.58 -7.61 -13.41
CA GLY A 224 2.34 -6.86 -13.46
C GLY A 224 2.57 -5.46 -14.02
N ASN A 225 1.50 -4.68 -14.01
CA ASN A 225 1.45 -3.40 -14.70
C ASN A 225 1.96 -2.20 -13.88
N PHE A 226 2.12 -2.37 -12.57
CA PHE A 226 2.49 -1.30 -11.66
C PHE A 226 3.93 -1.41 -11.20
N TRP A 227 4.68 -0.33 -11.38
CA TRP A 227 6.03 -0.15 -10.86
C TRP A 227 6.23 1.26 -10.31
N PHE A 228 6.91 1.33 -9.16
CA PHE A 228 7.29 2.57 -8.49
C PHE A 228 8.76 2.48 -8.10
N LYS A 229 9.52 3.55 -8.41
CA LYS A 229 10.94 3.65 -8.07
C LYS A 229 11.24 3.53 -6.58
N ASP A 230 10.28 3.90 -5.73
CA ASP A 230 10.41 3.83 -4.29
C ASP A 230 9.04 3.79 -3.58
N PHE A 231 9.05 3.42 -2.29
CA PHE A 231 7.84 3.27 -1.48
C PHE A 231 7.09 4.59 -1.24
N ASP A 232 7.80 5.72 -1.16
CA ASP A 232 7.17 7.04 -1.03
C ASP A 232 6.36 7.43 -2.26
N THR A 233 6.85 7.08 -3.45
CA THR A 233 6.17 7.33 -4.72
C THR A 233 4.89 6.50 -4.81
N PHE A 234 4.95 5.24 -4.38
CA PHE A 234 3.76 4.39 -4.22
C PHE A 234 2.73 5.00 -3.27
N LEU A 235 3.12 5.41 -2.05
CA LEU A 235 2.19 6.00 -1.07
C LEU A 235 1.52 7.28 -1.59
N ARG A 236 2.26 8.11 -2.35
CA ARG A 236 1.70 9.34 -2.95
C ARG A 236 0.62 9.03 -3.97
N TRP A 237 0.80 8.00 -4.78
CA TRP A 237 -0.22 7.54 -5.71
C TRP A 237 -1.42 6.94 -4.97
N LEU A 238 -1.16 5.99 -4.06
CA LEU A 238 -2.21 5.32 -3.27
C LEU A 238 -3.14 6.31 -2.57
N LEU A 239 -2.56 7.39 -2.02
CA LEU A 239 -3.28 8.43 -1.28
C LEU A 239 -3.74 9.62 -2.15
N GLY A 240 -3.76 9.45 -3.47
CA GLY A 240 -4.38 10.39 -4.42
C GLY A 240 -3.65 11.73 -4.53
N LYS A 241 -2.33 11.75 -4.28
CA LYS A 241 -1.48 12.93 -4.49
C LYS A 241 -0.96 13.01 -5.93
N THR A 242 -0.85 11.88 -6.61
CA THR A 242 -0.42 11.76 -8.01
C THR A 242 -1.36 10.79 -8.73
N ILE A 243 -1.53 11.00 -10.03
CA ILE A 243 -2.19 10.06 -10.95
C ILE A 243 -1.09 9.17 -11.53
N TYR A 244 -1.30 7.86 -11.56
CA TYR A 244 -0.34 6.95 -12.19
C TYR A 244 -0.40 7.05 -13.70
N ASP A 245 0.75 7.01 -14.34
CA ASP A 245 0.90 7.12 -15.79
C ASP A 245 1.85 6.00 -16.22
N PHE A 246 1.32 5.03 -16.95
CA PHE A 246 2.01 3.79 -17.31
C PHE A 246 3.23 4.06 -18.19
N ASP A 247 3.09 4.93 -19.20
CA ASP A 247 4.17 5.28 -20.12
C ASP A 247 5.32 5.99 -19.38
N LYS A 248 4.98 6.95 -18.50
CA LYS A 248 5.99 7.62 -17.68
C LYS A 248 6.69 6.66 -16.73
N ALA A 249 5.96 5.72 -16.15
CA ALA A 249 6.54 4.73 -15.25
C ALA A 249 7.49 3.78 -15.98
N GLU A 250 7.15 3.35 -17.19
CA GLU A 250 8.04 2.53 -18.03
C GLU A 250 9.32 3.31 -18.41
N GLU A 251 9.18 4.57 -18.82
CA GLU A 251 10.33 5.44 -19.11
C GLU A 251 11.22 5.59 -17.86
N GLU A 252 10.65 5.92 -16.70
CA GLU A 252 11.40 6.04 -15.44
C GLU A 252 12.13 4.73 -15.09
N LYS A 253 11.48 3.58 -15.25
CA LYS A 253 12.06 2.25 -15.00
C LYS A 253 13.24 2.00 -15.93
N PHE A 254 13.09 2.27 -17.22
CA PHE A 254 14.16 2.13 -18.20
C PHE A 254 15.38 2.99 -17.86
N GLN A 255 15.16 4.28 -17.56
CA GLN A 255 16.25 5.20 -17.20
C GLN A 255 16.97 4.75 -15.92
N LEU A 256 16.24 4.26 -14.92
CA LEU A 256 16.84 3.76 -13.69
C LEU A 256 17.71 2.51 -13.94
N ILE A 257 17.25 1.59 -14.78
CA ILE A 257 17.99 0.38 -15.16
C ILE A 257 19.28 0.75 -15.90
N GLN A 258 19.23 1.69 -16.85
CA GLN A 258 20.42 2.13 -17.58
C GLN A 258 21.44 2.75 -16.64
N LYS A 259 21.01 3.68 -15.77
CA LYS A 259 21.89 4.31 -14.79
C LYS A 259 22.58 3.29 -13.86
N ARG A 260 21.88 2.23 -13.45
CA ARG A 260 22.48 1.15 -12.64
C ARG A 260 23.54 0.37 -13.40
N LYS A 261 23.34 0.12 -14.70
CA LYS A 261 24.34 -0.56 -15.54
C LYS A 261 25.59 0.30 -15.74
N GLU A 262 25.43 1.62 -15.89
CA GLU A 262 26.55 2.56 -16.00
C GLU A 262 27.44 2.56 -14.74
N ILE A 263 26.83 2.60 -13.55
CA ILE A 263 27.56 2.56 -12.27
C ILE A 263 28.37 1.25 -12.10
N ILE A 264 27.84 0.13 -12.60
CA ILE A 264 28.56 -1.16 -12.56
C ILE A 264 29.74 -1.18 -13.55
N ASN A 265 29.66 -0.39 -14.62
CA ASN A 265 30.65 -0.33 -15.69
C ASN A 265 31.67 0.83 -15.53
N GLU A 266 31.57 1.66 -14.50
CA GLU A 266 32.63 2.63 -14.17
C GLU A 266 33.89 1.88 -13.73
N PRO A 267 35.05 2.07 -14.40
CA PRO A 267 36.29 1.46 -13.96
C PRO A 267 36.62 1.96 -12.56
N GLN A 268 36.87 1.03 -11.62
CA GLN A 268 37.46 1.35 -10.33
C GLN A 268 38.79 2.04 -10.60
N ASN A 269 38.81 3.37 -10.53
CA ASN A 269 40.03 4.15 -10.71
C ASN A 269 41.06 3.64 -9.70
N SER A 270 42.16 3.18 -10.29
CA SER A 270 43.35 2.63 -9.64
C SER A 270 43.70 3.43 -8.39
N ILE A 271 43.72 2.76 -7.24
CA ILE A 271 44.43 3.25 -6.06
C ILE A 271 45.89 3.37 -6.47
N ILE A 272 46.34 4.59 -6.81
CA ILE A 272 47.76 4.89 -6.91
C ILE A 272 48.25 5.01 -5.46
N TYR A 273 48.93 3.98 -4.98
CA TYR A 273 49.78 4.10 -3.81
C TYR A 273 50.93 5.05 -4.20
N LEU A 274 50.93 6.25 -3.63
CA LEU A 274 52.09 7.14 -3.57
C LEU A 274 52.88 6.85 -2.27
#